data_AF-A0A6P8XAR2-F1
#
_entry.id   AF-A0A6P8XAR2-F1
#
_cell.length_a   1.000
_cell.length_b   1.000
_cell.length_c   1.000
_cell.angle_alpha   90.00
_cell.angle_beta   90.00
_cell.angle_gamma   90.00
#
_symmetry.space_group_name_H-M   'P 1'
#
loop_
_entity.id
_entity.type
_entity.pdbx_description
1 polymer ?
#
loop_
_entity_poly.entity_id
_entity_poly.type
_entity_poly.pdbx_seq_one_letter_code
_entity_poly.pdbx_strand_id
1 'polypeptide(L)'
;MLPLLIFAVGILSARAECNSCSPDTNTACISDTKFQFCADNRPAGPIGSCPVGFYCTSELSICQPSSSLKACRDCGRCSLVRLFACLGPSTYSLCLGTSSPSNVTSSCSPGYVCNINLVNICGKSSTTNATCLEDIDTTTRAPTTETTEATETTESSTNFDRFWLP
;
A
#
# COMPACT_ATOMS: atom_id res chain seq x y z
N MET A 1 37.71 43.76 -8.66
CA MET A 1 37.44 42.58 -9.51
C MET A 1 36.49 41.67 -8.74
N LEU A 2 35.25 41.56 -9.20
CA LEU A 2 34.14 40.87 -8.51
C LEU A 2 34.13 39.40 -8.96
N PRO A 3 34.29 38.40 -8.07
CA PRO A 3 34.15 37.02 -8.48
C PRO A 3 32.67 36.68 -8.62
N LEU A 4 32.28 36.28 -9.82
CA LEU A 4 30.97 35.76 -10.16
C LEU A 4 30.73 34.47 -9.34
N LEU A 5 29.85 34.53 -8.36
CA LEU A 5 29.40 33.36 -7.59
C LEU A 5 28.46 32.54 -8.49
N ILE A 6 29.00 31.45 -9.04
CA ILE A 6 28.23 30.49 -9.85
C ILE A 6 27.23 29.78 -8.93
N PHE A 7 25.98 30.23 -8.98
CA PHE A 7 24.85 29.59 -8.31
C PHE A 7 24.52 28.30 -9.07
N ALA A 8 25.13 27.18 -8.65
CA ALA A 8 24.76 25.87 -9.14
C ALA A 8 23.37 25.51 -8.60
N VAL A 9 22.32 25.90 -9.33
CA VAL A 9 20.96 25.42 -9.10
C VAL A 9 20.94 23.96 -9.53
N GLY A 10 21.25 23.08 -8.58
CA GLY A 10 20.97 21.66 -8.71
C GLY A 10 19.46 21.49 -8.77
N ILE A 11 18.94 21.22 -9.96
CA ILE A 11 17.54 20.83 -10.14
C ILE A 11 17.44 19.42 -9.51
N LEU A 12 17.10 19.36 -8.22
CA LEU A 12 16.68 18.09 -7.62
C LEU A 12 15.43 17.69 -8.41
N SER A 13 15.57 16.69 -9.26
CA SER A 13 14.44 16.01 -9.86
C SER A 13 13.55 15.54 -8.72
N ALA A 14 12.43 16.24 -8.53
CA ALA A 14 11.37 15.85 -7.62
C ALA A 14 10.78 14.55 -8.17
N ARG A 15 11.42 13.42 -7.84
CA ARG A 15 10.79 12.12 -7.97
C ARG A 15 9.50 12.21 -7.18
N ALA A 16 8.39 12.01 -7.88
CA ALA A 16 7.07 11.89 -7.30
C ALA A 16 7.14 10.87 -6.15
N GLU A 17 7.03 11.33 -4.90
CA GLU A 17 6.87 10.44 -3.77
C GLU A 17 5.42 9.94 -3.74
N CYS A 18 5.25 8.62 -3.71
CA CYS A 18 3.95 8.00 -3.44
C CYS A 18 3.37 8.57 -2.14
N ASN A 19 2.07 8.85 -2.13
CA ASN A 19 1.35 9.41 -0.99
C ASN A 19 1.78 10.85 -0.59
N SER A 20 2.47 11.55 -1.48
CA SER A 20 2.79 12.97 -1.33
C SER A 20 1.84 13.81 -2.20
N CYS A 21 1.34 14.90 -1.64
CA CYS A 21 0.44 15.80 -2.34
C CYS A 21 1.20 16.58 -3.40
N SER A 22 0.84 16.39 -4.67
CA SER A 22 1.37 17.19 -5.76
C SER A 22 0.89 18.64 -5.61
N PRO A 23 1.81 19.63 -5.66
CA PRO A 23 1.43 21.05 -5.60
C PRO A 23 0.63 21.48 -6.83
N ASP A 24 0.78 20.77 -7.96
CA ASP A 24 0.16 21.14 -9.24
C ASP A 24 -1.29 20.66 -9.34
N THR A 25 -1.58 19.44 -8.88
CA THR A 25 -2.91 18.82 -9.01
C THR A 25 -3.68 18.74 -7.70
N ASN A 26 -3.06 19.05 -6.55
CA ASN A 26 -3.63 18.81 -5.23
C ASN A 26 -4.12 17.36 -5.02
N THR A 27 -3.43 16.41 -5.67
CA THR A 27 -3.70 14.98 -5.49
C THR A 27 -2.45 14.23 -5.06
N ALA A 28 -2.66 13.16 -4.31
CA ALA A 28 -1.62 12.21 -3.94
C ALA A 28 -1.95 10.86 -4.58
N CYS A 29 -0.96 10.29 -5.27
CA CYS A 29 -1.06 8.93 -5.77
C CYS A 29 -0.93 7.94 -4.62
N ILE A 30 -1.91 7.05 -4.50
CA ILE A 30 -1.96 6.01 -3.47
C ILE A 30 -1.46 4.68 -4.02
N SER A 31 -1.69 4.44 -5.32
CA SER A 31 -1.19 3.28 -6.05
C SER A 31 -0.81 3.66 -7.48
N ASP A 32 -0.40 2.67 -8.27
CA ASP A 32 -0.11 2.84 -9.69
C ASP A 32 -1.30 3.37 -10.49
N THR A 33 -2.53 3.14 -10.04
CA THR A 33 -3.75 3.54 -10.75
C THR A 33 -4.78 4.22 -9.86
N LYS A 34 -4.50 4.47 -8.58
CA LYS A 34 -5.43 5.13 -7.65
C LYS A 34 -4.82 6.41 -7.07
N PHE A 35 -5.66 7.40 -6.87
CA PHE A 35 -5.31 8.71 -6.37
C PHE A 35 -6.32 9.21 -5.33
N GLN A 36 -5.89 10.14 -4.49
CA GLN A 36 -6.76 10.84 -3.54
C GLN A 36 -6.55 12.33 -3.69
N PHE A 37 -7.58 13.12 -3.42
CA PHE A 37 -7.41 14.56 -3.24
C PHE A 37 -6.70 14.83 -1.91
N CYS A 38 -6.03 15.97 -1.84
CA CYS A 38 -5.37 16.42 -0.64
C CYS A 38 -6.18 17.50 0.08
N ALA A 39 -6.23 17.41 1.40
CA ALA A 39 -6.65 18.49 2.30
C ALA A 39 -5.54 18.71 3.33
N ASP A 40 -5.20 19.97 3.61
CA ASP A 40 -4.14 20.33 4.56
C ASP A 40 -2.78 19.64 4.29
N ASN A 41 -2.37 19.57 3.01
CA ASN A 41 -1.16 18.86 2.56
C ASN A 41 -1.11 17.37 2.92
N ARG A 42 -2.27 16.75 3.17
CA ARG A 42 -2.40 15.31 3.39
C ARG A 42 -3.47 14.72 2.48
N PRO A 43 -3.26 13.52 1.92
CA PRO A 43 -4.30 12.80 1.22
C PRO A 43 -5.52 12.61 2.12
N ALA A 44 -6.67 13.12 1.68
CA ALA A 44 -7.91 13.12 2.41
C ALA A 44 -9.10 13.11 1.44
N GLY A 45 -10.10 12.26 1.70
CA GLY A 45 -11.34 12.21 0.93
C GLY A 45 -11.53 10.90 0.14
N PRO A 46 -12.37 10.89 -0.91
CA PRO A 46 -12.64 9.68 -1.69
C PRO A 46 -11.46 9.31 -2.59
N ILE A 47 -11.25 8.01 -2.78
CA ILE A 47 -10.22 7.47 -3.67
C ILE A 47 -10.76 7.44 -5.10
N GLY A 48 -10.08 8.15 -6.00
CA GLY A 48 -10.29 8.08 -7.44
C GLY A 48 -9.42 6.99 -8.07
N SER A 49 -9.90 6.40 -9.16
CA SER A 49 -9.15 5.44 -9.97
C SER A 49 -8.91 6.00 -11.36
N CYS A 50 -7.69 5.86 -11.85
CA CYS A 50 -7.33 6.14 -13.23
C CYS A 50 -7.95 5.08 -14.16
N PRO A 51 -8.36 5.48 -15.37
CA PRO A 51 -8.89 4.55 -16.36
C PRO A 51 -7.84 3.52 -16.77
N VAL A 52 -8.30 2.39 -17.32
CA VAL A 52 -7.43 1.29 -17.73
C VAL A 52 -6.38 1.77 -18.74
N GLY A 53 -5.12 1.42 -18.50
CA GLY A 53 -3.99 1.86 -19.33
C GLY A 53 -3.41 3.22 -18.93
N PHE A 54 -3.98 3.88 -17.91
CA PHE A 54 -3.46 5.10 -17.32
C PHE A 54 -2.96 4.84 -15.91
N TYR A 55 -1.97 5.62 -15.52
CA TYR A 55 -1.28 5.50 -14.25
C TYR A 55 -1.34 6.80 -13.49
N CYS A 56 -1.35 6.70 -12.16
CA CYS A 56 -1.30 7.85 -11.30
C CYS A 56 0.09 8.50 -11.36
N THR A 57 0.11 9.78 -11.71
CA THR A 57 1.32 10.58 -11.86
C THR A 57 1.17 11.86 -11.06
N SER A 58 2.23 12.30 -10.40
CA SER A 58 2.24 13.57 -9.64
C SER A 58 2.52 14.80 -10.52
N GLU A 59 2.50 14.62 -11.84
CA GLU A 59 2.68 15.65 -12.87
C GLU A 59 1.42 16.52 -13.02
N LEU A 60 1.40 17.41 -14.01
CA LEU A 60 0.25 18.29 -14.34
C LEU A 60 -1.08 17.54 -14.59
N SER A 61 -1.02 16.24 -14.90
CA SER A 61 -2.19 15.39 -15.09
C SER A 61 -2.16 14.26 -14.07
N ILE A 62 -3.28 14.02 -13.39
CA ILE A 62 -3.39 12.97 -12.36
C ILE A 62 -3.20 11.57 -12.96
N CYS A 63 -3.78 11.33 -14.13
CA CYS A 63 -3.73 10.05 -14.81
C CYS A 63 -3.05 10.21 -16.18
N GLN A 64 -1.92 9.55 -16.38
CA GLN A 64 -1.19 9.55 -17.66
C GLN A 64 -0.94 8.13 -18.17
N PRO A 65 -0.90 7.90 -19.49
CA PRO A 65 -0.64 6.58 -20.06
C PRO A 65 0.83 6.12 -19.89
N SER A 66 1.71 7.02 -19.48
CA SER A 66 3.14 6.78 -19.35
C SER A 66 3.49 6.08 -18.04
N SER A 67 3.82 4.79 -18.10
CA SER A 67 4.26 4.00 -16.95
C SER A 67 5.56 4.49 -16.30
N SER A 68 6.37 5.28 -17.02
CA SER A 68 7.59 5.90 -16.53
C SER A 68 7.37 7.02 -15.53
N LEU A 69 6.19 7.65 -15.57
CA LEU A 69 5.80 8.80 -14.74
C LEU A 69 5.02 8.39 -13.48
N LYS A 70 4.84 7.08 -13.26
CA LYS A 70 4.18 6.52 -12.06
C LYS A 70 4.77 7.10 -10.79
N ALA A 71 3.92 7.69 -9.96
CA ALA A 71 4.31 8.22 -8.66
C ALA A 71 4.62 7.12 -7.63
N CYS A 72 3.91 5.98 -7.69
CA CYS A 72 4.12 4.84 -6.78
C CYS A 72 5.03 3.75 -7.36
N ARG A 73 5.97 4.15 -8.23
CA ARG A 73 6.88 3.25 -8.97
C ARG A 73 7.80 2.39 -8.08
N ASP A 74 8.03 2.82 -6.85
CA ASP A 74 8.93 2.13 -5.91
C ASP A 74 8.27 0.94 -5.19
N CYS A 75 6.94 0.79 -5.33
CA CYS A 75 6.26 -0.39 -4.84
C CYS A 75 6.61 -1.64 -5.69
N GLY A 76 6.87 -2.77 -5.04
CA GLY A 76 7.31 -4.00 -5.72
C GLY A 76 8.75 -3.95 -6.23
N ARG A 77 9.53 -2.91 -5.90
CA ARG A 77 10.93 -2.77 -6.30
C ARG A 77 11.87 -2.89 -5.12
N CYS A 78 13.03 -3.48 -5.39
CA CYS A 78 14.10 -3.57 -4.40
C CYS A 78 14.65 -2.18 -4.06
N SER A 79 14.91 -1.97 -2.78
CA SER A 79 15.60 -0.77 -2.28
C SER A 79 16.97 -0.60 -2.94
N LEU A 80 17.55 0.59 -2.81
CA LEU A 80 18.87 0.88 -3.40
C LEU A 80 19.97 -0.06 -2.89
N VAL A 81 19.85 -0.52 -1.65
CA VAL A 81 20.74 -1.52 -1.02
C VAL A 81 20.42 -2.96 -1.43
N ARG A 82 19.35 -3.19 -2.21
CA ARG A 82 18.94 -4.49 -2.77
C ARG A 82 18.71 -5.57 -1.72
N LEU A 83 18.30 -5.17 -0.52
CA LEU A 83 18.04 -6.09 0.59
C LEU A 83 16.56 -6.48 0.66
N PHE A 84 15.66 -5.53 0.43
CA PHE A 84 14.23 -5.72 0.56
C PHE A 84 13.46 -4.87 -0.44
N ALA A 85 12.21 -5.24 -0.70
CA ALA A 85 11.23 -4.51 -1.48
C ALA A 85 9.94 -4.43 -0.66
N CYS A 86 9.27 -3.28 -0.64
CA CYS A 86 7.92 -3.21 -0.11
C CYS A 86 6.94 -3.77 -1.13
N LEU A 87 6.02 -4.62 -0.70
CA LEU A 87 4.93 -5.15 -1.53
C LEU A 87 3.56 -4.60 -1.12
N GLY A 88 3.44 -4.08 0.11
CA GLY A 88 2.24 -3.50 0.68
C GLY A 88 2.58 -2.60 1.88
N PRO A 89 1.57 -2.12 2.63
CA PRO A 89 1.77 -1.12 3.68
C PRO A 89 2.65 -1.64 4.82
N SER A 90 2.53 -2.91 5.14
CA SER A 90 3.35 -3.60 6.13
C SER A 90 4.05 -4.84 5.55
N THR A 91 3.79 -5.23 4.30
CA THR A 91 4.38 -6.42 3.68
C THR A 91 5.60 -6.09 2.84
N TYR A 92 6.60 -6.95 2.91
CA TYR A 92 7.85 -6.81 2.19
C TYR A 92 8.35 -8.17 1.68
N SER A 93 9.25 -8.13 0.70
CA SER A 93 9.99 -9.28 0.21
C SER A 93 11.49 -9.01 0.27
N LEU A 94 12.30 -10.06 0.45
CA LEU A 94 13.75 -9.96 0.38
C LEU A 94 14.24 -9.98 -1.07
N CYS A 95 15.20 -9.13 -1.36
CA CYS A 95 15.79 -9.00 -2.70
C CYS A 95 17.10 -9.79 -2.87
N LEU A 96 17.73 -10.20 -1.77
CA LEU A 96 18.94 -11.04 -1.74
C LEU A 96 20.08 -10.52 -2.64
N GLY A 97 20.22 -9.19 -2.76
CA GLY A 97 21.23 -8.54 -3.61
C GLY A 97 20.82 -8.35 -5.07
N THR A 98 19.64 -8.81 -5.48
CA THR A 98 19.13 -8.66 -6.86
C THR A 98 18.27 -7.39 -7.02
N SER A 99 17.94 -7.04 -8.26
CA SER A 99 17.03 -5.93 -8.59
C SER A 99 15.54 -6.28 -8.48
N SER A 100 15.23 -7.55 -8.19
CA SER A 100 13.87 -8.08 -8.19
C SER A 100 13.55 -8.73 -6.85
N PRO A 101 12.36 -8.51 -6.28
CA PRO A 101 11.97 -9.19 -5.05
C PRO A 101 11.94 -10.71 -5.25
N SER A 102 12.38 -11.45 -4.24
CA SER A 102 12.31 -12.91 -4.22
C SER A 102 10.91 -13.36 -3.79
N ASN A 103 10.67 -14.67 -3.77
CA ASN A 103 9.44 -15.24 -3.20
C ASN A 103 9.45 -15.29 -1.66
N VAL A 104 10.46 -14.70 -1.00
CA VAL A 104 10.58 -14.69 0.46
C VAL A 104 9.91 -13.44 1.00
N THR A 105 8.63 -13.58 1.33
CA THR A 105 7.76 -12.52 1.83
C THR A 105 7.63 -12.55 3.35
N SER A 106 7.50 -11.38 3.96
CA SER A 106 7.23 -11.24 5.39
C SER A 106 6.53 -9.91 5.66
N SER A 107 6.13 -9.68 6.92
CA SER A 107 5.35 -8.51 7.33
C SER A 107 6.01 -7.80 8.51
N CYS A 108 5.86 -6.48 8.56
CA CYS A 108 6.22 -5.64 9.68
C CYS A 108 5.29 -5.90 10.87
N SER A 109 5.82 -5.75 12.09
CA SER A 109 5.03 -5.86 13.31
C SER A 109 3.92 -4.79 13.38
N PRO A 110 2.86 -5.00 14.17
CA PRO A 110 1.79 -4.02 14.34
C PRO A 110 2.33 -2.63 14.73
N GLY A 111 1.81 -1.58 14.08
CA GLY A 111 2.27 -0.20 14.27
C GLY A 111 3.51 0.17 13.43
N TYR A 112 4.04 -0.74 12.61
CA TYR A 112 5.13 -0.48 11.69
C TYR A 112 4.67 -0.62 10.22
N VAL A 113 5.32 0.14 9.36
CA VAL A 113 5.10 0.16 7.91
C VAL A 113 6.39 -0.11 7.16
N CYS A 114 6.27 -0.71 5.97
CA CYS A 114 7.40 -0.89 5.07
C CYS A 114 7.69 0.42 4.33
N ASN A 115 8.92 0.91 4.42
CA ASN A 115 9.36 2.05 3.65
C ASN A 115 10.73 1.77 3.00
N ILE A 116 10.78 1.86 1.67
CA ILE A 116 11.95 1.54 0.84
C ILE A 116 13.15 2.48 1.07
N ASN A 117 12.89 3.69 1.58
CA ASN A 117 13.90 4.71 1.84
C ASN A 117 14.54 4.56 3.23
N LEU A 118 14.03 3.65 4.06
CA LEU A 118 14.63 3.37 5.37
C LEU A 118 15.79 2.38 5.26
N VAL A 119 16.78 2.55 6.14
CA VAL A 119 17.87 1.58 6.32
C VAL A 119 17.32 0.26 6.88
N ASN A 120 16.32 0.36 7.75
CA ASN A 120 15.58 -0.77 8.29
C ASN A 120 14.35 -1.06 7.43
N ILE A 121 13.97 -2.33 7.29
CA ILE A 121 12.81 -2.74 6.48
C ILE A 121 11.51 -2.06 6.96
N CYS A 122 11.34 -1.97 8.29
CA CYS A 122 10.12 -1.49 8.93
C CYS A 122 10.38 -0.22 9.75
N GLY A 123 9.58 0.81 9.52
CA GLY A 123 9.56 2.06 10.29
C GLY A 123 8.27 2.23 11.07
N LYS A 124 8.28 3.05 12.14
CA LYS A 124 7.05 3.35 12.89
C LYS A 124 6.07 4.11 12.01
N SER A 125 4.82 3.65 11.98
CA SER A 125 3.71 4.26 11.21
C SER A 125 3.40 5.71 11.63
N SER A 126 3.71 6.10 12.86
CA SER A 126 3.47 7.46 13.36
C SER A 126 4.43 8.51 12.79
N THR A 127 5.60 8.07 12.32
CA THR A 127 6.67 8.96 11.82
C THR A 127 7.07 8.68 10.39
N THR A 128 6.60 7.57 9.83
CA THR A 128 7.02 7.04 8.53
C THR A 128 5.79 6.67 7.74
N ASN A 129 5.72 7.11 6.49
CA ASN A 129 4.70 6.68 5.55
C ASN A 129 5.12 5.35 4.91
N ALA A 130 4.16 4.50 4.56
CA ALA A 130 4.45 3.28 3.81
C ALA A 130 4.82 3.59 2.36
N THR A 131 5.72 2.81 1.75
CA THR A 131 6.06 2.95 0.32
C THR A 131 4.99 2.35 -0.58
N CYS A 132 4.37 1.26 -0.15
CA CYS A 132 3.22 0.65 -0.80
C CYS A 132 2.02 0.88 0.11
N LEU A 133 0.82 1.07 -0.44
CA LEU A 133 -0.40 1.03 0.35
C LEU A 133 -1.28 -0.14 -0.07
N GLU A 134 -2.13 -0.58 0.85
CA GLU A 134 -3.25 -1.45 0.52
C GLU A 134 -4.17 -0.68 -0.42
N ASP A 135 -4.62 -1.37 -1.47
CA ASP A 135 -5.84 -0.98 -2.15
C ASP A 135 -6.97 -1.03 -1.11
N ILE A 136 -7.26 0.11 -0.48
CA ILE A 136 -8.54 0.28 0.22
C ILE A 136 -9.59 0.37 -0.88
N ASP A 137 -9.95 -0.78 -1.45
CA ASP A 137 -11.25 -0.94 -2.07
C ASP A 137 -12.25 -0.77 -0.93
N THR A 138 -12.95 0.36 -0.94
CA THR A 138 -14.09 0.59 -0.04
C THR A 138 -15.24 -0.30 -0.50
N THR A 139 -15.11 -1.61 -0.30
CA THR A 139 -16.24 -2.53 -0.25
C THR A 139 -16.27 -3.10 1.16
N THR A 140 -16.99 -2.38 2.02
CA THR A 140 -17.74 -2.91 3.16
C THR A 140 -16.96 -3.55 4.29
N ARG A 141 -16.84 -2.79 5.39
CA ARG A 141 -16.79 -3.33 6.75
C ARG A 141 -17.99 -4.28 6.96
N ALA A 142 -17.73 -5.55 7.20
CA ALA A 142 -18.61 -6.38 8.03
C ALA A 142 -17.84 -6.70 9.32
N PRO A 143 -18.44 -6.52 10.51
CA PRO A 143 -17.86 -7.06 11.74
C PRO A 143 -17.97 -8.57 11.68
N THR A 144 -16.85 -9.29 11.70
CA THR A 144 -16.87 -10.73 12.00
C THR A 144 -17.17 -10.86 13.48
N THR A 145 -18.45 -11.01 13.81
CA THR A 145 -18.93 -11.54 15.08
C THR A 145 -18.27 -12.89 15.30
N GLU A 146 -17.43 -13.00 16.33
CA GLU A 146 -17.05 -14.28 16.95
C GLU A 146 -18.35 -15.02 17.29
N THR A 147 -18.67 -16.03 16.47
CA THR A 147 -19.66 -17.02 16.83
C THR A 147 -18.91 -18.17 17.46
N THR A 148 -18.97 -18.21 18.78
CA THR A 148 -18.64 -19.36 19.63
C THR A 148 -19.46 -20.57 19.15
N GLU A 149 -18.81 -21.47 18.43
CA GLU A 149 -19.39 -22.78 18.12
C GLU A 149 -19.06 -23.72 19.28
N ALA A 150 -19.97 -23.76 20.25
CA ALA A 150 -20.03 -24.85 21.21
C ALA A 150 -20.44 -26.12 20.46
N THR A 151 -19.49 -27.06 20.32
CA THR A 151 -19.79 -28.43 19.91
C THR A 151 -20.57 -29.10 21.03
N GLU A 152 -21.89 -29.13 20.90
CA GLU A 152 -22.78 -29.96 21.71
C GLU A 152 -23.13 -31.21 20.90
N THR A 153 -22.43 -32.30 21.20
CA THR A 153 -22.74 -33.64 20.71
C THR A 153 -24.09 -34.05 21.28
N THR A 154 -25.09 -34.32 20.45
CA THR A 154 -26.28 -35.06 20.87
C THR A 154 -26.71 -36.00 19.75
N GLU A 155 -26.38 -37.28 19.96
CA GLU A 155 -27.04 -38.42 19.35
C GLU A 155 -28.55 -38.35 19.64
N SER A 156 -29.37 -38.49 18.61
CA SER A 156 -30.77 -38.86 18.81
C SER A 156 -31.18 -39.87 17.76
N SER A 157 -30.86 -41.14 18.04
CA SER A 157 -31.62 -42.26 17.52
C SER A 157 -33.03 -42.18 18.12
N THR A 158 -33.99 -41.99 17.22
CA THR A 158 -35.43 -41.94 17.43
C THR A 158 -35.94 -43.06 18.34
N ASN A 159 -36.51 -42.69 19.50
CA ASN A 159 -37.43 -43.56 20.22
C ASN A 159 -38.84 -42.95 20.16
N PHE A 160 -39.71 -43.58 19.38
CA PHE A 160 -41.15 -43.42 19.50
C PHE A 160 -41.78 -44.81 19.59
N ASP A 161 -41.84 -45.31 20.83
CA ASP A 161 -42.72 -46.38 21.25
C ASP A 161 -44.16 -46.14 20.76
N ARG A 162 -44.74 -47.10 20.00
CA ARG A 162 -45.98 -47.82 20.37
C ARG A 162 -46.61 -48.62 19.21
N PHE A 163 -47.06 -49.82 19.59
CA PHE A 163 -48.32 -50.50 19.22
C PHE A 163 -48.30 -51.78 18.34
N TRP A 164 -48.49 -52.91 19.06
CA TRP A 164 -49.10 -54.22 18.75
C TRP A 164 -48.32 -55.30 17.96
N LEU A 165 -47.96 -56.35 18.69
CA LEU A 165 -47.91 -57.75 18.24
C LEU A 165 -49.30 -58.38 18.49
N PRO A 166 -49.59 -59.51 17.83
CA PRO A 166 -50.51 -59.64 16.69
C PRO A 166 -51.97 -59.21 16.93
#